data_AF-A0A3B0S9S2-F1
#
_entry.id   AF-A0A3B0S9S2-F1
#
_cell.length_a   1.000
_cell.length_b   1.000
_cell.length_c   1.000
_cell.angle_alpha   90.00
_cell.angle_beta   90.00
_cell.angle_gamma   90.00
#
_symmetry.space_group_name_H-M   'P 1'
#
loop_
_entity.id
_entity.type
_entity.pdbx_description
1 polymer ?
#
loop_
_entity_poly.entity_id
_entity_poly.type
_entity_poly.pdbx_seq_one_letter_code
_entity_poly.pdbx_strand_id
1 'polypeptide(L)'
;EGFTPQPYEQLARVLRKMGHVADAREVLFEKEKRLSRVRRGRIWDEGGRWSRWWRVPILWVLDRLQRGVVGYGYYPWRSFWCLVGLIAIATYVFGRTYQAGDFAPNAAVILTTPEWQALAEDGSVSNPAETWASKSGKGRDYETFNAFAYAADVVIPIIPLGQEAAWAPSATREPWGWYAWWARWVFQFAGWLVTALGAAAITGIMRKD
;
A
#
# COMPACT_ATOMS: atom_id res chain seq x y z
N GLU A 1 12.95 -36.95 8.65
CA GLU A 1 14.30 -36.34 8.62
C GLU A 1 14.20 -34.85 8.91
N GLY A 2 15.03 -34.32 9.81
CA GLY A 2 14.99 -32.92 10.23
C GLY A 2 15.66 -31.99 9.21
N PHE A 3 15.03 -30.85 8.93
CA PHE A 3 15.62 -29.83 8.06
C PHE A 3 16.88 -29.22 8.72
N THR A 4 18.03 -29.30 8.06
CA THR A 4 19.29 -28.68 8.52
C THR A 4 19.62 -27.42 7.69
N PRO A 5 19.88 -26.26 8.32
CA PRO A 5 20.14 -25.01 7.62
C PRO A 5 21.59 -24.88 7.08
N GLN A 6 22.53 -25.65 7.61
CA GLN A 6 23.98 -25.51 7.38
C GLN A 6 24.42 -25.68 5.91
N PRO A 7 23.90 -26.64 5.11
CA PRO A 7 24.34 -26.82 3.72
C PRO A 7 24.03 -25.61 2.83
N TYR A 8 22.88 -24.95 3.06
CA TYR A 8 22.47 -23.76 2.32
C TYR A 8 23.40 -22.57 2.59
N GLU A 9 23.88 -22.42 3.82
CA GLU A 9 24.83 -21.36 4.17
C GLU A 9 26.20 -21.58 3.54
N GLN A 10 26.66 -22.83 3.49
CA GLN A 10 27.93 -23.15 2.83
C GLN A 10 27.86 -22.92 1.32
N LEU A 11 26.78 -23.36 0.66
CA LEU A 11 26.59 -23.11 -0.77
C LEU A 11 26.52 -21.61 -1.08
N ALA A 12 25.74 -20.84 -0.31
CA ALA A 12 25.66 -19.40 -0.48
C ALA A 12 27.02 -18.70 -0.28
N ARG A 13 27.84 -19.19 0.67
CA ARG A 13 29.20 -18.68 0.91
C ARG A 13 30.11 -18.94 -0.29
N VAL A 14 30.04 -20.13 -0.89
CA VAL A 14 30.83 -20.48 -2.08
C VAL A 14 30.38 -19.64 -3.29
N LEU A 15 29.07 -19.53 -3.54
CA LEU A 15 28.53 -18.69 -4.61
C LEU A 15 28.97 -17.23 -4.50
N ARG A 16 28.96 -16.64 -3.29
CA ARG A 16 29.50 -15.29 -3.06
C ARG A 16 30.98 -15.18 -3.42
N LYS A 17 31.81 -16.15 -2.99
CA LYS A 17 33.25 -16.16 -3.31
C LYS A 17 33.52 -16.29 -4.81
N MET A 18 32.63 -16.93 -5.54
CA MET A 18 32.72 -17.05 -7.00
C MET A 18 32.17 -15.81 -7.74
N GLY A 19 31.69 -14.77 -7.03
CA GLY A 19 31.08 -13.58 -7.63
C GLY A 19 29.59 -13.73 -7.98
N HIS A 20 29.00 -14.90 -7.75
CA HIS A 20 27.60 -15.20 -7.99
C HIS A 20 26.70 -14.69 -6.85
N VAL A 21 26.66 -13.37 -6.66
CA VAL A 21 25.94 -12.74 -5.56
C VAL A 21 24.43 -12.97 -5.67
N ALA A 22 23.85 -12.95 -6.87
CA ALA A 22 22.43 -13.19 -7.11
C ALA A 22 22.03 -14.63 -6.71
N ASP A 23 22.79 -15.62 -7.16
CA ASP A 23 22.54 -17.05 -6.90
C ASP A 23 22.70 -17.38 -5.40
N ALA A 24 23.70 -16.75 -4.73
CA ALA A 24 23.87 -16.88 -3.29
C ALA A 24 22.65 -16.37 -2.50
N ARG A 25 22.02 -15.29 -2.96
CA ARG A 25 20.79 -14.74 -2.36
C ARG A 25 19.60 -15.67 -2.57
N GLU A 26 19.50 -16.29 -3.75
CA GLU A 26 18.44 -17.25 -4.05
C GLU A 26 18.51 -18.51 -3.17
N VAL A 27 19.71 -19.05 -2.94
CA VAL A 27 19.92 -20.20 -2.05
C VAL A 27 19.51 -19.88 -0.61
N LEU A 28 19.86 -18.69 -0.11
CA LEU A 28 19.44 -18.23 1.21
C LEU A 28 17.92 -17.98 1.29
N PHE A 29 17.31 -17.48 0.21
CA PHE A 29 15.85 -17.34 0.09
C PHE A 29 15.15 -18.69 0.22
N GLU A 30 15.62 -19.73 -0.48
CA GLU A 30 15.01 -21.06 -0.41
C GLU A 30 15.19 -21.72 0.97
N LYS A 31 16.34 -21.49 1.63
CA LYS A 31 16.56 -21.87 3.04
C LYS A 31 15.51 -21.25 3.95
N GLU A 32 15.25 -19.95 3.83
CA GLU A 32 14.35 -19.20 4.70
C GLU A 32 12.87 -19.59 4.50
N LYS A 33 12.50 -19.89 3.25
CA LYS A 33 11.18 -20.45 2.88
C LYS A 33 10.95 -21.83 3.51
N ARG A 34 11.98 -22.69 3.53
CA ARG A 34 11.89 -24.02 4.18
C ARG A 34 11.86 -23.91 5.70
N LEU A 35 12.68 -23.05 6.31
CA LEU A 35 12.62 -22.75 7.75
C LEU A 35 11.24 -22.25 8.19
N SER A 36 10.63 -21.37 7.41
CA SER A 36 9.29 -20.84 7.69
C SER A 36 8.20 -21.92 7.60
N ARG A 37 8.35 -22.95 6.76
CA ARG A 37 7.44 -24.11 6.74
C ARG A 37 7.58 -24.98 7.99
N VAL A 38 8.81 -25.24 8.43
CA VAL A 38 9.07 -26.02 9.65
C VAL A 38 8.59 -25.28 10.91
N ARG A 39 8.85 -23.97 11.01
CA ARG A 39 8.38 -23.13 12.12
C ARG A 39 6.85 -23.08 12.20
N ARG A 40 6.16 -23.11 11.06
CA ARG A 40 4.68 -23.21 10.99
C ARG A 40 4.14 -24.52 11.56
N GLY A 41 4.79 -25.66 11.26
CA GLY A 41 4.39 -26.95 11.82
C GLY A 41 4.47 -26.97 13.35
N ARG A 42 5.50 -26.33 13.93
CA ARG A 42 5.69 -26.27 15.38
C ARG A 42 4.71 -25.33 16.10
N ILE A 43 4.40 -24.17 15.48
CA ILE A 43 3.39 -23.23 16.01
C ILE A 43 1.97 -23.83 15.96
N TRP A 44 1.71 -24.79 15.06
CA TRP A 44 0.44 -25.51 14.98
C TRP A 44 0.18 -26.35 16.25
N ASP A 45 1.21 -27.02 16.78
CA ASP A 45 1.12 -27.93 17.93
C ASP A 45 1.12 -27.23 19.29
N GLU A 46 1.78 -26.07 19.45
CA GLU A 46 2.04 -25.45 20.76
C GLU A 46 1.00 -24.41 21.27
N GLY A 47 -0.11 -24.15 20.56
CA GLY A 47 -1.04 -23.04 20.89
C GLY A 47 -2.48 -23.44 21.26
N GLY A 48 -3.00 -22.92 22.39
CA GLY A 48 -4.41 -23.08 22.79
C GLY A 48 -5.41 -22.45 21.80
N ARG A 49 -6.64 -22.99 21.76
CA ARG A 49 -7.71 -22.72 20.74
C ARG A 49 -7.99 -21.22 20.48
N TRP A 50 -7.94 -20.39 21.52
CA TRP A 50 -8.13 -18.94 21.43
C TRP A 50 -6.93 -18.18 20.81
N SER A 51 -5.70 -18.64 21.03
CA SER A 51 -4.50 -18.04 20.41
C SER A 51 -4.42 -18.33 18.91
N ARG A 52 -5.02 -19.43 18.45
CA ARG A 52 -5.05 -19.84 17.04
C ARG A 52 -5.93 -18.92 16.18
N TRP A 53 -7.04 -18.42 16.71
CA TRP A 53 -8.02 -17.64 15.95
C TRP A 53 -7.50 -16.30 15.42
N TRP A 54 -6.60 -15.63 16.16
CA TRP A 54 -6.03 -14.35 15.72
C TRP A 54 -4.58 -14.48 15.18
N ARG A 55 -3.77 -15.40 15.70
CA ARG A 55 -2.34 -15.51 15.30
C ARG A 55 -2.14 -16.12 13.91
N VAL A 56 -2.96 -17.10 13.53
CA VAL A 56 -2.82 -17.80 12.24
C VAL A 56 -3.11 -16.89 11.03
N PRO A 57 -4.20 -16.10 10.99
CA PRO A 57 -4.42 -15.19 9.86
C PRO A 57 -3.35 -14.09 9.80
N ILE A 58 -2.92 -13.53 10.94
CA ILE A 58 -1.85 -12.52 11.01
C ILE A 58 -0.53 -13.09 10.46
N LEU A 59 -0.13 -14.29 10.89
CA LEU A 59 1.10 -14.92 10.39
C LEU A 59 1.02 -15.27 8.90
N TRP A 60 -0.17 -15.62 8.40
CA TRP A 60 -0.37 -15.92 6.98
C TRP A 60 -0.32 -14.65 6.13
N VAL A 61 -0.95 -13.56 6.58
CA VAL A 61 -0.88 -12.24 5.96
C VAL A 61 0.56 -11.74 5.96
N LEU A 62 1.27 -11.83 7.09
CA LEU A 62 2.69 -11.43 7.18
C LEU A 62 3.61 -12.28 6.29
N ASP A 63 3.38 -13.60 6.15
CA ASP A 63 4.15 -14.46 5.24
C ASP A 63 3.83 -14.13 3.76
N ARG A 64 2.56 -13.84 3.44
CA ARG A 64 2.16 -13.40 2.08
C ARG A 64 2.80 -12.05 1.74
N LEU A 65 2.81 -11.12 2.70
CA LEU A 65 3.47 -9.83 2.61
C LEU A 65 4.99 -10.00 2.48
N GLN A 66 5.63 -10.84 3.29
CA GLN A 66 7.08 -11.09 3.19
C GLN A 66 7.47 -11.67 1.83
N ARG A 67 6.68 -12.59 1.28
CA ARG A 67 6.95 -13.19 -0.04
C ARG A 67 6.70 -12.22 -1.19
N GLY A 68 5.64 -11.42 -1.11
CA GLY A 68 5.25 -10.48 -2.16
C GLY A 68 6.10 -9.20 -2.15
N VAL A 69 6.19 -8.54 -1.00
CA VAL A 69 6.77 -7.21 -0.83
C VAL A 69 8.30 -7.25 -0.74
N VAL A 70 8.86 -8.23 -0.04
CA VAL A 70 10.27 -8.14 0.43
C VAL A 70 11.17 -9.23 -0.15
N GLY A 71 10.61 -10.38 -0.56
CA GLY A 71 11.42 -11.52 -0.98
C GLY A 71 12.51 -11.85 0.06
N TYR A 72 12.16 -11.87 1.34
CA TYR A 72 13.07 -12.07 2.49
C TYR A 72 14.29 -11.11 2.58
N GLY A 73 14.21 -9.92 1.99
CA GLY A 73 15.22 -8.86 2.12
C GLY A 73 16.35 -8.98 1.10
N TYR A 74 16.22 -9.92 0.15
CA TYR A 74 17.22 -10.19 -0.87
C TYR A 74 16.96 -9.45 -2.19
N TYR A 75 15.73 -9.00 -2.43
CA TYR A 75 15.29 -8.32 -3.66
C TYR A 75 14.54 -7.02 -3.35
N PRO A 76 15.24 -5.92 -3.00
CA PRO A 76 14.62 -4.64 -2.65
C PRO A 76 13.74 -4.06 -3.77
N TRP A 77 14.02 -4.42 -5.03
CA TRP A 77 13.25 -3.98 -6.19
C TRP A 77 11.80 -4.48 -6.23
N ARG A 78 11.46 -5.54 -5.48
CA ARG A 78 10.07 -6.01 -5.37
C ARG A 78 9.19 -5.03 -4.61
N SER A 79 9.72 -4.40 -3.56
CA SER A 79 8.97 -3.41 -2.78
C SER A 79 8.62 -2.19 -3.64
N PHE A 80 9.52 -1.78 -4.54
CA PHE A 80 9.26 -0.76 -5.54
C PHE A 80 8.09 -1.14 -6.44
N TRP A 81 8.11 -2.33 -7.05
CA TRP A 81 7.00 -2.79 -7.90
C TRP A 81 5.68 -2.99 -7.14
N CYS A 82 5.72 -3.40 -5.87
CA CYS A 82 4.53 -3.43 -5.03
C CYS A 82 3.96 -2.03 -4.80
N LEU A 83 4.81 -1.04 -4.55
CA LEU A 83 4.40 0.35 -4.37
C LEU A 83 3.80 0.91 -5.67
N VAL A 84 4.44 0.67 -6.81
CA VAL A 84 3.89 1.02 -8.14
C VAL A 84 2.53 0.36 -8.36
N GLY A 85 2.39 -0.92 -8.01
CA GLY A 85 1.11 -1.64 -8.11
C GLY A 85 0.03 -1.05 -7.20
N LEU A 86 0.37 -0.70 -5.95
CA LEU A 86 -0.55 -0.03 -5.03
C LEU A 86 -1.01 1.32 -5.58
N ILE A 87 -0.09 2.14 -6.09
CA ILE A 87 -0.40 3.44 -6.68
C ILE A 87 -1.29 3.27 -7.91
N ALA A 88 -1.02 2.29 -8.78
CA ALA A 88 -1.84 2.04 -9.96
C ALA A 88 -3.29 1.63 -9.60
N ILE A 89 -3.45 0.73 -8.63
CA ILE A 89 -4.78 0.31 -8.16
C ILE A 89 -5.49 1.48 -7.46
N ALA A 90 -4.80 2.22 -6.59
CA ALA A 90 -5.35 3.39 -5.93
C ALA A 90 -5.77 4.48 -6.93
N THR A 91 -4.95 4.73 -7.96
CA THR A 91 -5.26 5.67 -9.05
C THR A 91 -6.55 5.27 -9.75
N TYR A 92 -6.72 3.97 -10.04
CA TYR A 92 -7.96 3.46 -10.63
C TYR A 92 -9.15 3.66 -9.69
N VAL A 93 -9.04 3.24 -8.41
CA VAL A 93 -10.14 3.36 -7.44
C VAL A 93 -10.55 4.82 -7.24
N PHE A 94 -9.62 5.71 -6.90
CA PHE A 94 -9.93 7.12 -6.65
C PHE A 94 -10.31 7.87 -7.92
N GLY A 95 -9.73 7.53 -9.06
CA GLY A 95 -10.13 8.09 -10.35
C GLY A 95 -11.58 7.74 -10.70
N ARG A 96 -12.00 6.48 -10.46
CA ARG A 96 -13.39 6.06 -10.67
C ARG A 96 -14.36 6.72 -9.70
N THR A 97 -13.98 6.87 -8.43
CA THR A 97 -14.76 7.59 -7.43
C THR A 97 -14.90 9.08 -7.77
N TYR A 98 -13.85 9.72 -8.28
CA TYR A 98 -13.92 11.11 -8.73
C TYR A 98 -14.85 11.27 -9.93
N GLN A 99 -14.72 10.39 -10.93
CA GLN A 99 -15.63 10.38 -12.09
C GLN A 99 -17.09 10.12 -11.71
N ALA A 100 -17.33 9.43 -10.60
CA ALA A 100 -18.68 9.20 -10.07
C ALA A 100 -19.28 10.42 -9.36
N GLY A 101 -18.51 11.49 -9.13
CA GLY A 101 -18.97 12.68 -8.41
C GLY A 101 -18.85 12.59 -6.89
N ASP A 102 -18.13 11.59 -6.39
CA ASP A 102 -18.12 11.23 -4.97
C ASP A 102 -16.98 11.87 -4.18
N PHE A 103 -16.35 12.88 -4.75
CA PHE A 103 -15.37 13.70 -4.07
C PHE A 103 -15.96 15.03 -3.64
N ALA A 104 -15.40 15.55 -2.56
CA ALA A 104 -15.67 16.89 -2.05
C ALA A 104 -14.35 17.59 -1.70
N PRO A 105 -14.31 18.94 -1.78
CA PRO A 105 -13.24 19.74 -1.22
C PRO A 105 -13.06 19.43 0.26
N ASN A 106 -11.83 19.16 0.66
CA ASN A 106 -11.46 18.88 2.05
C ASN A 106 -11.12 20.17 2.83
N ALA A 107 -11.83 21.26 2.52
CA ALA A 107 -11.67 22.55 3.17
C ALA A 107 -12.99 22.97 3.81
N ALA A 108 -13.02 23.07 5.14
CA ALA A 108 -14.24 23.41 5.89
C ALA A 108 -14.86 24.74 5.42
N VAL A 109 -14.02 25.73 5.10
CA VAL A 109 -14.48 27.03 4.58
C VAL A 109 -15.30 26.85 3.28
N ILE A 110 -14.84 26.01 2.35
CA ILE A 110 -15.54 25.74 1.08
C ILE A 110 -16.85 25.00 1.34
N LEU A 111 -16.85 23.99 2.22
CA LEU A 111 -18.04 23.19 2.53
C LEU A 111 -19.19 24.03 3.14
N THR A 112 -18.86 25.16 3.78
CA THR A 112 -19.86 26.09 4.34
C THR A 112 -20.36 27.15 3.36
N THR A 113 -19.75 27.28 2.18
CA THR A 113 -20.16 28.30 1.21
C THR A 113 -21.49 27.94 0.54
N PRO A 114 -22.43 28.90 0.39
CA PRO A 114 -23.68 28.67 -0.34
C PRO A 114 -23.47 28.20 -1.77
N GLU A 115 -22.38 28.64 -2.41
CA GLU A 115 -22.02 28.28 -3.78
C GLU A 115 -21.67 26.79 -3.91
N TRP A 116 -20.92 26.23 -2.95
CA TRP A 116 -20.64 24.80 -2.93
C TRP A 116 -21.88 23.99 -2.57
N GLN A 117 -22.66 24.43 -1.58
CA GLN A 117 -23.87 23.72 -1.14
C GLN A 117 -24.90 23.61 -2.28
N ALA A 118 -25.16 24.71 -2.98
CA ALA A 118 -26.05 24.72 -4.14
C ALA A 118 -25.59 23.73 -5.22
N LEU A 119 -24.28 23.64 -5.48
CA LEU A 119 -23.71 22.70 -6.44
C LEU A 119 -23.73 21.25 -5.95
N ALA A 120 -23.52 21.03 -4.65
CA ALA A 120 -23.46 19.72 -4.03
C ALA A 120 -24.83 19.05 -3.88
N GLU A 121 -25.89 19.85 -3.78
CA GLU A 121 -27.29 19.42 -3.66
C GLU A 121 -28.02 19.36 -5.02
N ASP A 122 -27.41 19.92 -6.08
CA ASP A 122 -27.97 19.89 -7.43
C ASP A 122 -27.82 18.50 -8.06
N GLY A 123 -28.92 17.75 -8.08
CA GLY A 123 -28.99 16.41 -8.69
C GLY A 123 -28.87 16.39 -10.22
N SER A 124 -28.87 17.55 -10.90
CA SER A 124 -28.60 17.62 -12.34
C SER A 124 -27.10 17.56 -12.67
N VAL A 125 -26.24 17.87 -11.69
CA VAL A 125 -24.79 17.89 -11.86
C VAL A 125 -24.22 16.52 -11.50
N SER A 126 -23.65 15.84 -12.49
CA SER A 126 -23.04 14.52 -12.28
C SER A 126 -21.82 14.55 -11.36
N ASN A 127 -20.96 15.56 -11.50
CA ASN A 127 -19.75 15.72 -10.70
C ASN A 127 -19.61 17.15 -10.16
N PRO A 128 -20.06 17.39 -8.91
CA PRO A 128 -19.94 18.69 -8.26
C PRO A 128 -18.48 19.14 -8.09
N ALA A 129 -17.57 18.21 -7.77
CA ALA A 129 -16.16 18.52 -7.53
C ALA A 129 -15.45 19.03 -8.80
N GLU A 130 -15.71 18.39 -9.94
CA GLU A 130 -15.18 18.80 -11.24
C GLU A 130 -15.76 20.14 -11.70
N THR A 131 -17.07 20.33 -11.52
CA THR A 131 -17.72 21.59 -11.88
C THR A 131 -17.21 22.76 -11.04
N TRP A 132 -16.97 22.53 -9.75
CA TRP A 132 -16.40 23.51 -8.82
C TRP A 132 -14.98 23.95 -9.21
N ALA A 133 -14.10 22.99 -9.51
CA ALA A 133 -12.70 23.22 -9.87
C ALA A 133 -12.50 23.56 -11.37
N SER A 134 -13.58 23.59 -12.16
CA SER A 134 -13.51 23.96 -13.57
C SER A 134 -13.00 25.40 -13.77
N LYS A 135 -12.49 25.72 -14.95
CA LYS A 135 -11.94 27.06 -15.27
C LYS A 135 -12.94 28.20 -15.05
N SER A 136 -14.23 27.93 -15.22
CA SER A 136 -15.34 28.87 -14.99
C SER A 136 -16.00 28.71 -13.62
N GLY A 137 -15.61 27.70 -12.85
CA GLY A 137 -16.17 27.39 -11.54
C GLY A 137 -15.78 28.43 -10.49
N LYS A 138 -16.59 28.52 -9.43
CA LYS A 138 -16.32 29.39 -8.28
C LYS A 138 -15.06 28.96 -7.52
N GLY A 139 -14.68 27.69 -7.64
CA GLY A 139 -13.45 27.11 -7.09
C GLY A 139 -12.30 26.99 -8.08
N ARG A 140 -12.26 27.78 -9.15
CA ARG A 140 -11.20 27.69 -10.19
C ARG A 140 -9.77 27.83 -9.66
N ASP A 141 -9.60 28.53 -8.54
CA ASP A 141 -8.31 28.77 -7.89
C ASP A 141 -8.02 27.71 -6.80
N TYR A 142 -8.92 26.73 -6.63
CA TYR A 142 -8.72 25.57 -5.78
C TYR A 142 -7.87 24.50 -6.49
N GLU A 143 -7.30 23.58 -5.72
CA GLU A 143 -6.46 22.51 -6.24
C GLU A 143 -7.22 21.66 -7.27
N THR A 144 -6.60 21.38 -8.42
CA THR A 144 -7.24 20.54 -9.44
C THR A 144 -6.99 19.07 -9.10
N PHE A 145 -8.05 18.26 -9.10
CA PHE A 145 -7.91 16.85 -8.78
C PHE A 145 -7.07 16.11 -9.82
N ASN A 146 -6.08 15.36 -9.34
CA ASN A 146 -5.29 14.43 -10.14
C ASN A 146 -5.25 13.07 -9.45
N ALA A 147 -5.87 12.06 -10.06
CA ALA A 147 -6.01 10.73 -9.45
C ALA A 147 -4.66 10.05 -9.14
N PHE A 148 -3.64 10.27 -9.98
CA PHE A 148 -2.31 9.69 -9.77
C PHE A 148 -1.60 10.35 -8.59
N ALA A 149 -1.60 11.69 -8.55
CA ALA A 149 -0.99 12.44 -7.45
C ALA A 149 -1.75 12.19 -6.13
N TYR A 150 -3.09 12.10 -6.16
CA TYR A 150 -3.89 11.69 -5.00
C TYR A 150 -3.50 10.29 -4.52
N ALA A 151 -3.38 9.32 -5.43
CA ALA A 151 -2.96 7.97 -5.07
C ALA A 151 -1.54 7.92 -4.50
N ALA A 152 -0.61 8.71 -5.05
CA ALA A 152 0.75 8.83 -4.55
C ALA A 152 0.78 9.43 -3.14
N ASP A 153 0.00 10.49 -2.87
CA ASP A 153 -0.15 11.08 -1.53
C ASP A 153 -0.65 10.07 -0.50
N VAL A 154 -1.70 9.32 -0.86
CA VAL A 154 -2.29 8.31 0.04
C VAL A 154 -1.30 7.19 0.33
N VAL A 155 -0.60 6.68 -0.69
CA VAL A 155 0.25 5.48 -0.56
C VAL A 155 1.65 5.82 -0.02
N ILE A 156 2.22 6.99 -0.35
CA ILE A 156 3.59 7.34 -0.01
C ILE A 156 3.60 8.31 1.19
N PRO A 157 3.97 7.86 2.40
CA PRO A 157 3.85 8.68 3.62
C PRO A 157 4.72 9.96 3.65
N ILE A 158 5.71 10.05 2.76
CA ILE A 158 6.80 11.03 2.86
C ILE A 158 6.60 12.20 1.88
N ILE A 159 5.68 12.08 0.92
CA ILE A 159 5.51 13.07 -0.15
C ILE A 159 4.12 13.71 -0.02
N PRO A 160 4.05 15.00 0.40
CA PRO A 160 2.80 15.75 0.37
C PRO A 160 2.67 16.50 -0.96
N LEU A 161 1.99 15.93 -1.96
CA LEU A 161 1.63 16.62 -3.21
C LEU A 161 0.41 17.53 -3.04
N GLY A 162 -0.29 17.45 -1.90
CA GLY A 162 -1.40 18.33 -1.53
C GLY A 162 -2.78 17.86 -2.01
N GLN A 163 -2.85 16.76 -2.75
CA GLN A 163 -4.09 16.22 -3.30
C GLN A 163 -4.96 15.58 -2.22
N GLU A 164 -4.37 14.79 -1.31
CA GLU A 164 -5.12 14.22 -0.17
C GLU A 164 -5.60 15.33 0.80
N ALA A 165 -4.83 16.41 0.92
CA ALA A 165 -5.20 17.54 1.76
C ALA A 165 -6.34 18.38 1.15
N ALA A 166 -6.43 18.45 -0.18
CA ALA A 166 -7.44 19.24 -0.88
C ALA A 166 -8.73 18.46 -1.19
N TRP A 167 -8.66 17.14 -1.37
CA TRP A 167 -9.79 16.35 -1.84
C TRP A 167 -10.09 15.20 -0.88
N ALA A 168 -11.37 14.94 -0.62
CA ALA A 168 -11.79 13.82 0.22
C ALA A 168 -12.96 13.05 -0.44
N PRO A 169 -12.93 11.70 -0.42
CA PRO A 169 -14.09 10.91 -0.81
C PRO A 169 -15.23 11.09 0.20
N SER A 170 -16.42 11.38 -0.31
CA SER A 170 -17.63 11.55 0.48
C SER A 170 -18.24 10.20 0.83
N ALA A 171 -18.27 9.84 2.11
CA ALA A 171 -18.82 8.55 2.56
C ALA A 171 -20.35 8.45 2.46
N THR A 172 -21.04 9.57 2.22
CA THR A 172 -22.50 9.67 2.36
C THR A 172 -23.24 10.02 1.06
N ARG A 173 -22.52 10.43 0.01
CA ARG A 173 -23.16 10.84 -1.26
C ARG A 173 -23.65 9.63 -2.05
N GLU A 174 -22.75 8.70 -2.35
CA GLU A 174 -23.02 7.54 -3.22
C GLU A 174 -22.12 6.36 -2.81
N PRO A 175 -22.39 5.15 -3.34
CA PRO A 175 -21.66 3.94 -2.96
C PRO A 175 -20.14 4.00 -3.22
N TRP A 176 -19.70 4.61 -4.34
CA TRP A 176 -18.27 4.67 -4.67
C TRP A 176 -17.48 5.48 -3.65
N GLY A 177 -18.07 6.55 -3.13
CA GLY A 177 -17.53 7.36 -2.06
C GLY A 177 -17.33 6.59 -0.76
N TRP A 178 -18.30 5.77 -0.35
CA TRP A 178 -18.17 4.90 0.82
C TRP A 178 -17.02 3.89 0.68
N TYR A 179 -16.92 3.21 -0.47
CA TYR A 179 -15.83 2.27 -0.73
C TYR A 179 -14.47 2.98 -0.75
N ALA A 180 -14.38 4.14 -1.39
CA ALA A 180 -13.14 4.92 -1.46
C ALA A 180 -12.70 5.45 -0.10
N TRP A 181 -13.65 5.85 0.76
CA TRP A 181 -13.37 6.30 2.11
C TRP A 181 -12.65 5.22 2.93
N TRP A 182 -13.11 3.97 2.87
CA TRP A 182 -12.42 2.83 3.49
C TRP A 182 -11.14 2.45 2.76
N ALA A 183 -11.16 2.45 1.42
CA ALA A 183 -10.00 2.10 0.61
C ALA A 183 -8.80 3.01 0.90
N ARG A 184 -9.03 4.29 1.19
CA ARG A 184 -7.98 5.25 1.58
C ARG A 184 -7.16 4.75 2.77
N TRP A 185 -7.81 4.33 3.84
CA TRP A 185 -7.12 3.75 5.01
C TRP A 185 -6.33 2.50 4.63
N VAL A 186 -6.92 1.60 3.85
CA VAL A 186 -6.27 0.35 3.40
C VAL A 186 -5.01 0.65 2.59
N PHE A 187 -5.10 1.54 1.60
CA PHE A 187 -3.96 1.94 0.77
C PHE A 187 -2.89 2.66 1.56
N GLN A 188 -3.26 3.52 2.50
CA GLN A 188 -2.31 4.25 3.34
C GLN A 188 -1.53 3.31 4.25
N PHE A 189 -2.21 2.42 4.97
CA PHE A 189 -1.53 1.41 5.80
C PHE A 189 -0.68 0.44 4.98
N ALA A 190 -1.17 0.01 3.81
CA ALA A 190 -0.40 -0.86 2.91
C ALA A 190 0.86 -0.15 2.40
N GLY A 191 0.74 1.12 2.00
CA GLY A 191 1.84 1.94 1.54
C GLY A 191 2.90 2.18 2.61
N TRP A 192 2.49 2.47 3.85
CA TRP A 192 3.39 2.60 4.99
C TRP A 192 4.16 1.30 5.25
N LEU A 193 3.46 0.17 5.24
CA LEU A 193 4.07 -1.14 5.44
C LEU A 193 5.09 -1.46 4.34
N VAL A 194 4.73 -1.26 3.07
CA VAL A 194 5.64 -1.50 1.92
C VAL A 194 6.86 -0.60 2.00
N THR A 195 6.68 0.67 2.35
CA THR A 195 7.77 1.65 2.48
C THR A 195 8.72 1.26 3.61
N ALA A 196 8.20 0.94 4.80
CA ALA A 196 9.01 0.53 5.94
C ALA A 196 9.79 -0.75 5.67
N LEU A 197 9.15 -1.74 5.03
CA LEU A 197 9.79 -2.99 4.65
C LEU A 197 10.86 -2.80 3.56
N GLY A 198 10.61 -1.92 2.58
CA GLY A 198 11.58 -1.56 1.56
C GLY A 198 12.83 -0.90 2.17
N ALA A 199 12.64 0.07 3.08
CA ALA A 199 13.74 0.72 3.79
C ALA A 199 14.54 -0.28 4.66
N ALA A 200 13.85 -1.20 5.35
CA ALA A 200 14.48 -2.27 6.11
C ALA A 200 15.29 -3.25 5.22
N ALA A 201 14.82 -3.54 4.02
CA ALA A 201 15.55 -4.40 3.07
C ALA A 201 16.84 -3.74 2.58
N ILE A 202 16.79 -2.44 2.26
CA ILE A 202 17.97 -1.67 1.82
C ILE A 202 19.01 -1.59 2.95
N THR A 203 18.58 -1.19 4.15
CA THR A 203 19.47 -1.09 5.33
C THR A 203 20.03 -2.46 5.75
N GLY A 204 19.23 -3.53 5.63
CA GLY A 204 19.66 -4.90 5.93
C GLY A 204 20.73 -5.44 4.97
N ILE A 205 20.77 -4.96 3.73
CA ILE A 205 21.86 -5.27 2.78
C ILE A 205 23.15 -4.59 3.23
N MET A 206 23.09 -3.31 3.61
CA MET A 206 24.27 -2.52 4.01
C MET A 206 24.98 -3.04 5.27
N ARG A 207 24.30 -3.82 6.12
CA ARG A 207 24.88 -4.45 7.32
C ARG A 207 25.55 -5.81 7.05
N LYS A 208 25.33 -6.40 5.88
CA LYS A 208 25.84 -7.75 5.52
C LYS A 208 27.11 -7.70 4.65
N ASP A 209 27.49 -6.50 4.23
CA ASP A 209 28.76 -6.18 3.59
C ASP A 209 29.67 -5.51 4.63
#